data_AF-A0A6I7NVG1-F1
#
_entry.id   AF-A0A6I7NVG1-F1
#
_cell.length_a   1.000
_cell.length_b   1.000
_cell.length_c   1.000
_cell.angle_alpha   90.00
_cell.angle_beta   90.00
_cell.angle_gamma   90.00
#
_symmetry.space_group_name_H-M   'P 1'
#
loop_
_entity.id
_entity.type
_entity.pdbx_description
1 polymer ?
#
loop_
_entity_poly.entity_id
_entity_poly.type
_entity_poly.pdbx_seq_one_letter_code
_entity_poly.pdbx_strand_id
1 'polypeptide(L)'
;MILAFVAELPFVNTGALLLPVYWHMIVVGWITQIIMGVSIWMFPRIGKDRKKTETIPAHLAFWLLNSGLILRFSVEPFLLLFTTNQAVLLVVLVSAILHISAIISYLIEIWPRVRTRPVIARRSE
;
A
#
# COMPACT_ATOMS: atom_id res chain seq x y z
N MET A 1 0.29 19.09 -0.38
CA MET A 1 0.49 20.51 -0.03
C MET A 1 -0.82 21.26 0.24
N ILE A 2 -1.81 21.22 -0.66
CA ILE A 2 -3.10 21.93 -0.46
C ILE A 2 -3.84 21.45 0.80
N LEU A 3 -3.86 20.15 1.09
CA LEU A 3 -4.52 19.60 2.28
C LEU A 3 -3.88 20.03 3.61
N ALA A 4 -2.55 20.18 3.63
CA ALA A 4 -1.83 20.66 4.81
C ALA A 4 -2.10 22.16 5.07
N PHE A 5 -2.16 22.96 4.00
CA PHE A 5 -2.49 24.38 4.10
C PHE A 5 -3.94 24.62 4.57
N VAL A 6 -4.89 23.79 4.12
CA VAL A 6 -6.30 23.87 4.57
C VAL A 6 -6.47 23.48 6.04
N ALA A 7 -5.61 22.61 6.58
CA ALA A 7 -5.62 22.19 7.98
C ALA A 7 -5.09 23.26 8.96
N GLU A 8 -4.31 24.23 8.48
CA GLU A 8 -3.70 25.32 9.26
C GLU A 8 -4.61 26.57 9.34
N LEU A 9 -5.79 26.56 8.72
CA LEU A 9 -6.69 27.72 8.73
C LEU A 9 -7.37 27.89 10.10
N PRO A 10 -7.19 29.03 10.79
CA PRO A 10 -7.63 29.24 12.17
C PRO A 10 -9.15 29.26 12.36
N PHE A 11 -9.93 29.33 11.27
CA PHE A 11 -11.39 29.35 11.29
C PHE A 11 -12.03 27.95 11.23
N VAL A 12 -11.24 26.89 11.03
CA VAL A 12 -11.74 25.51 11.00
C VAL A 12 -10.86 24.68 11.93
N ASN A 13 -11.38 24.26 13.09
CA ASN A 13 -10.71 23.33 14.00
C ASN A 13 -10.76 21.88 13.43
N THR A 14 -10.39 21.71 12.16
CA THR A 14 -10.31 20.45 11.41
C THR A 14 -8.90 19.86 11.39
N GLY A 15 -7.88 20.60 11.88
CA GLY A 15 -6.48 20.17 11.86
C GLY A 15 -6.27 18.77 12.46
N ALA A 16 -6.98 18.42 13.53
CA ALA A 16 -6.90 17.09 14.13
C ALA A 16 -7.63 15.98 13.34
N LEU A 17 -8.69 16.32 12.59
CA LEU A 17 -9.52 15.37 11.82
C LEU A 17 -8.85 14.94 10.52
N LEU A 18 -8.14 15.84 9.85
CA LEU A 18 -7.58 15.61 8.52
C LEU A 18 -6.13 15.12 8.54
N LEU A 19 -5.43 15.30 9.67
CA LEU A 19 -4.04 14.87 9.80
C LEU A 19 -3.84 13.37 9.58
N PRO A 20 -4.67 12.45 10.13
CA PRO A 20 -4.54 11.02 9.86
C PRO A 20 -4.74 10.66 8.38
N VAL A 21 -5.74 11.27 7.74
CA VAL A 21 -6.03 11.11 6.31
C VAL A 21 -4.84 11.54 5.47
N TYR A 22 -4.26 12.71 5.79
CA TYR A 22 -3.07 13.21 5.11
C TYR A 22 -1.91 12.22 5.20
N TRP A 23 -1.64 11.69 6.40
CA TRP A 23 -0.57 10.72 6.62
C TRP A 23 -0.80 9.40 5.88
N HIS A 24 -2.02 8.87 5.87
CA HIS A 24 -2.32 7.65 5.12
C HIS A 24 -2.20 7.87 3.61
N MET A 25 -2.68 9.00 3.08
CA MET A 25 -2.56 9.31 1.65
C MET A 25 -1.11 9.49 1.21
N ILE A 26 -0.27 10.14 2.03
CA ILE A 26 1.14 10.36 1.68
C ILE A 26 1.99 9.09 1.88
N VAL A 27 1.82 8.37 2.99
CA VAL A 27 2.65 7.21 3.29
C VAL A 27 2.20 6.01 2.48
N VAL A 28 0.92 5.63 2.56
CA VAL A 28 0.41 4.42 1.91
C VAL A 28 0.09 4.68 0.44
N GLY A 29 -0.63 5.77 0.15
CA GLY A 29 -1.08 6.09 -1.21
C GLY A 29 0.00 6.59 -2.16
N TRP A 30 1.11 7.11 -1.63
CA TRP A 30 2.21 7.62 -2.46
C TRP A 30 3.51 6.87 -2.23
N ILE A 31 4.11 6.98 -1.04
CA ILE A 31 5.45 6.45 -0.77
C ILE A 31 5.48 4.92 -0.92
N THR A 32 4.60 4.20 -0.21
CA THR A 32 4.53 2.73 -0.26
C THR A 32 4.23 2.24 -1.67
N GLN A 33 3.28 2.87 -2.36
CA GLN A 33 2.89 2.48 -3.72
C GLN A 33 4.04 2.67 -4.72
N ILE A 34 4.81 3.76 -4.62
CA ILE A 34 6.03 3.95 -5.41
C ILE A 34 7.07 2.89 -5.07
N ILE A 35 7.33 2.62 -3.78
CA ILE A 35 8.32 1.62 -3.36
C ILE A 35 7.98 0.25 -3.94
N MET A 36 6.73 -0.19 -3.83
CA MET A 36 6.28 -1.49 -4.37
C MET A 36 6.37 -1.54 -5.89
N GLY A 37 5.95 -0.48 -6.59
CA GLY A 37 6.03 -0.41 -8.05
C GLY A 37 7.47 -0.44 -8.56
N VAL A 38 8.33 0.40 -7.98
CA VAL A 38 9.75 0.50 -8.34
C VAL A 38 10.50 -0.79 -8.01
N SER A 39 10.23 -1.44 -6.87
CA SER A 39 10.91 -2.69 -6.52
C SER A 39 10.57 -3.83 -7.49
N ILE A 40 9.30 -3.97 -7.89
CA ILE A 40 8.87 -4.98 -8.86
C ILE A 40 9.50 -4.72 -10.24
N TRP A 41 9.67 -3.44 -10.61
CA TRP A 41 10.35 -3.04 -11.83
C TRP A 41 11.86 -3.30 -11.78
N MET A 42 12.51 -2.98 -10.66
CA MET A 42 13.96 -3.08 -10.47
C MET A 42 14.45 -4.52 -10.31
N PHE A 43 13.63 -5.40 -9.72
CA PHE A 43 13.94 -6.82 -9.54
C PHE A 43 13.12 -7.67 -10.53
N PRO A 44 13.53 -7.80 -11.80
CA PRO A 44 12.80 -8.61 -12.77
C PRO A 44 12.84 -10.11 -12.41
N ARG A 45 11.84 -10.87 -12.83
CA ARG A 45 11.85 -12.34 -12.69
C ARG A 45 12.99 -12.95 -13.53
N ILE A 46 13.67 -13.92 -12.94
CA ILE A 46 14.74 -14.69 -13.57
C ILE A 46 14.09 -15.92 -14.25
N GLY A 47 13.91 -15.89 -15.58
CA GLY A 47 13.30 -17.01 -16.34
C GLY A 47 13.04 -16.70 -17.83
N LYS A 48 12.82 -17.74 -18.64
CA LYS A 48 12.66 -17.68 -20.12
C LYS A 48 11.46 -16.85 -20.60
N ASP A 49 10.48 -16.60 -19.73
CA ASP A 49 9.33 -15.75 -20.06
C ASP A 49 9.66 -14.29 -19.72
N ARG A 50 10.47 -13.67 -20.60
CA ARG A 50 10.84 -12.24 -20.54
C ARG A 50 9.67 -11.30 -20.79
N LYS A 51 8.47 -11.82 -21.04
CA LYS A 51 7.28 -10.97 -21.09
C LYS A 51 7.10 -10.40 -19.69
N LYS A 52 7.01 -9.08 -19.59
CA LYS A 52 6.57 -8.34 -18.40
C LYS A 52 5.09 -8.66 -18.13
N THR A 53 4.73 -9.93 -18.09
CA THR A 53 3.36 -10.36 -17.83
C THR A 53 3.13 -10.07 -16.37
N GLU A 54 2.22 -9.14 -16.13
CA GLU A 54 1.82 -8.79 -14.77
C GLU A 54 1.30 -10.03 -14.06
N THR A 55 1.80 -10.25 -12.85
CA THR A 55 1.49 -11.45 -12.09
C THR A 55 0.24 -11.20 -11.26
N ILE A 56 -0.53 -12.26 -10.99
CA ILE A 56 -1.71 -12.18 -10.13
C ILE A 56 -1.35 -11.56 -8.76
N PRO A 57 -0.25 -11.93 -8.07
CA PRO A 57 0.11 -11.31 -6.79
C PRO A 57 0.46 -9.82 -6.89
N ALA A 58 1.09 -9.37 -7.99
CA ALA A 58 1.38 -7.95 -8.21
C ALA A 58 0.08 -7.14 -8.39
N HIS A 59 -0.85 -7.64 -9.20
CA HIS A 59 -2.17 -7.02 -9.37
C HIS A 59 -2.97 -7.02 -8.07
N LEU A 60 -2.97 -8.13 -7.32
CA LEU A 60 -3.65 -8.21 -6.03
C LEU A 60 -3.07 -7.18 -5.06
N ALA A 61 -1.75 -7.06 -4.96
CA ALA A 61 -1.12 -6.04 -4.13
C ALA A 61 -1.61 -4.62 -4.51
N PHE A 62 -1.63 -4.30 -5.80
CA PHE A 62 -2.13 -3.01 -6.28
C PHE A 62 -3.60 -2.78 -5.91
N TRP A 63 -4.49 -3.69 -6.26
CA TRP A 63 -5.93 -3.51 -6.05
C TRP A 63 -6.32 -3.52 -4.57
N LEU A 64 -5.72 -4.39 -3.76
CA LEU A 64 -5.97 -4.45 -2.32
C LEU A 64 -5.49 -3.18 -1.63
N LEU A 65 -4.29 -2.68 -1.99
CA LEU A 65 -3.75 -1.44 -1.42
C LEU A 65 -4.65 -0.24 -1.73
N ASN A 66 -5.03 -0.07 -3.00
CA ASN A 66 -5.88 1.05 -3.43
C ASN A 66 -7.30 0.95 -2.86
N SER A 67 -7.88 -0.25 -2.80
CA SER A 67 -9.21 -0.45 -2.21
C SER A 67 -9.20 -0.16 -0.71
N GLY A 68 -8.17 -0.61 0.01
CA GLY A 68 -7.97 -0.29 1.43
C GLY A 68 -7.85 1.22 1.67
N LEU A 69 -7.14 1.92 0.80
CA LEU A 69 -6.93 3.36 0.87
C LEU A 69 -8.22 4.15 0.60
N ILE A 70 -9.03 3.75 -0.40
CA ILE A 70 -10.32 4.38 -0.70
C ILE A 70 -11.28 4.28 0.49
N LEU A 71 -11.35 3.10 1.11
CA LEU A 71 -12.15 2.89 2.32
C LEU A 71 -11.65 3.76 3.48
N ARG A 72 -10.33 3.88 3.64
CA ARG A 72 -9.72 4.72 4.67
C ARG A 72 -10.09 6.20 4.45
N PHE A 73 -9.84 6.71 3.25
CA PHE A 73 -10.14 8.09 2.87
C PHE A 73 -11.62 8.47 3.07
N SER A 74 -12.53 7.53 2.82
CA SER A 74 -13.98 7.76 2.94
C SER A 74 -14.46 7.87 4.40
N VAL A 75 -13.75 7.27 5.36
CA VAL A 75 -14.23 7.10 6.75
C VAL A 75 -13.36 7.81 7.78
N GLU A 76 -12.06 7.92 7.52
CA GLU A 76 -11.07 8.51 8.44
C GLU A 76 -11.32 9.98 8.82
N PRO A 77 -11.80 10.89 7.94
CA PRO A 77 -12.18 12.25 8.33
C PRO A 77 -13.31 12.29 9.39
N PHE A 78 -14.14 11.25 9.42
CA PHE A 78 -15.33 11.16 10.26
C PHE A 78 -15.07 10.37 11.55
N LEU A 79 -13.88 9.80 11.71
CA LEU A 79 -13.59 8.85 12.78
C LEU A 79 -13.75 9.46 14.18
N LEU A 80 -13.29 10.70 14.37
CA LEU A 80 -13.41 11.42 15.64
C LEU A 80 -14.85 11.90 15.92
N LEU A 81 -15.70 12.02 14.90
CA LEU A 81 -17.11 12.42 15.05
C LEU A 81 -18.03 11.23 15.35
N PHE A 82 -17.66 10.03 14.89
CA PHE A 82 -18.48 8.82 15.01
C PHE A 82 -17.72 7.66 15.67
N THR A 83 -16.94 7.95 16.71
CA THR A 83 -16.10 6.96 17.41
C THR A 83 -16.89 5.75 17.95
N THR A 84 -18.17 5.93 18.28
CA THR A 84 -19.06 4.86 18.79
C THR A 84 -19.80 4.10 17.67
N ASN A 85 -19.72 4.55 16.42
CA ASN A 85 -20.45 3.90 15.33
C ASN A 85 -19.74 2.62 14.87
N GLN A 86 -20.37 1.48 15.12
CA GLN A 86 -19.83 0.16 14.75
C GLN A 86 -19.58 0.00 13.25
N ALA A 87 -20.38 0.65 12.39
CA ALA A 87 -20.19 0.58 10.94
C ALA A 87 -18.89 1.28 10.51
N VAL A 88 -18.58 2.44 11.10
CA VAL A 88 -17.33 3.19 10.85
C VAL A 88 -16.12 2.34 11.26
N LEU A 89 -16.16 1.73 12.44
CA LEU A 89 -15.10 0.84 12.93
C LEU A 89 -14.93 -0.40 12.04
N LEU A 90 -16.04 -0.99 11.57
CA LEU A 90 -16.00 -2.13 10.66
C LEU A 90 -15.32 -1.78 9.33
N VAL A 91 -15.62 -0.62 8.74
CA VAL A 91 -14.97 -0.18 7.50
C VAL A 91 -13.47 0.04 7.70
N VAL A 92 -13.06 0.62 8.84
CA VAL A 92 -11.62 0.77 9.16
C VAL A 92 -10.94 -0.59 9.33
N LEU A 93 -11.60 -1.54 9.98
CA LEU A 93 -11.10 -2.91 10.13
C LEU A 93 -10.92 -3.59 8.77
N VAL A 94 -11.93 -3.51 7.90
CA VAL A 94 -11.86 -4.05 6.53
C VAL A 94 -10.72 -3.40 5.75
N SER A 95 -10.60 -2.06 5.81
CA SER A 95 -9.48 -1.32 5.21
C SER A 95 -8.12 -1.83 5.72
N ALA A 96 -7.98 -2.08 7.03
CA ALA A 96 -6.74 -2.62 7.60
C ALA A 96 -6.41 -4.02 7.06
N ILE A 97 -7.41 -4.90 6.98
CA ILE A 97 -7.26 -6.26 6.42
C ILE A 97 -6.84 -6.21 4.95
N LEU A 98 -7.40 -5.28 4.16
CA LEU A 98 -7.00 -5.09 2.77
C LEU A 98 -5.54 -4.64 2.64
N HIS A 99 -5.09 -3.69 3.47
CA HIS A 99 -3.68 -3.28 3.48
C HIS A 99 -2.73 -4.43 3.86
N ILE A 100 -3.06 -5.22 4.87
CA ILE A 100 -2.26 -6.39 5.27
C ILE A 100 -2.21 -7.41 4.12
N SER A 101 -3.36 -7.70 3.50
CA SER A 101 -3.44 -8.62 2.36
C SER A 101 -2.64 -8.12 1.16
N ALA A 102 -2.60 -6.80 0.93
CA ALA A 102 -1.77 -6.19 -0.09
C ALA A 102 -0.28 -6.41 0.16
N ILE A 103 0.17 -6.20 1.41
CA ILE A 103 1.57 -6.44 1.81
C ILE A 103 1.93 -7.92 1.63
N ILE A 104 1.07 -8.84 2.04
CA ILE A 104 1.31 -10.28 1.86
C ILE A 104 1.43 -10.63 0.37
N SER A 105 0.54 -10.10 -0.47
CA SER A 105 0.57 -10.32 -1.92
C SER A 105 1.86 -9.78 -2.55
N TYR A 106 2.30 -8.60 -2.11
CA TYR A 106 3.58 -8.02 -2.52
C TYR A 106 4.78 -8.85 -2.07
N LEU A 107 4.79 -9.35 -0.83
CA LEU A 107 5.86 -10.21 -0.31
C LEU A 107 5.99 -11.50 -1.12
N ILE A 108 4.85 -12.13 -1.46
CA ILE A 108 4.82 -13.32 -2.31
C ILE A 108 5.43 -13.02 -3.70
N GLU A 109 5.17 -11.84 -4.26
CA GLU A 109 5.72 -11.45 -5.56
C GLU A 109 7.23 -11.16 -5.52
N ILE A 110 7.70 -10.42 -4.50
CA ILE A 110 9.08 -9.92 -4.45
C ILE A 110 10.08 -10.96 -3.91
N TRP A 111 9.66 -11.82 -2.98
CA TRP A 111 10.54 -12.80 -2.33
C TRP A 111 11.31 -13.72 -3.30
N PRO A 112 10.69 -14.34 -4.33
CA PRO A 112 11.43 -15.17 -5.28
C PRO A 112 12.35 -14.35 -6.20
N ARG A 113 12.12 -13.05 -6.35
CA ARG A 113 12.95 -12.16 -7.18
C ARG A 113 14.24 -11.74 -6.48
N VAL A 114 14.20 -11.60 -5.15
CA VAL A 114 15.37 -11.21 -4.33
C VAL A 114 16.21 -12.38 -3.85
N ARG A 115 15.66 -13.60 -3.79
CA ARG A 115 16.42 -14.80 -3.42
C ARG A 115 17.39 -15.19 -4.53
N THR A 116 18.68 -14.95 -4.29
CA THR A 116 19.77 -15.45 -5.14
C THR A 116 19.76 -16.99 -5.13
N ARG A 117 19.83 -17.62 -6.31
CA ARG A 117 20.07 -19.06 -6.37
C ARG A 117 21.54 -19.34 -6.08
N PRO A 118 21.88 -20.38 -5.30
CA PRO A 118 23.27 -20.76 -5.09
C PRO A 118 23.90 -21.02 -6.47
N VAL A 119 25.00 -20.32 -6.74
CA VAL A 119 25.85 -20.59 -7.90
C VAL A 119 26.42 -21.98 -7.67
N ILE A 120 25.84 -22.99 -8.32
CA ILE A 120 26.47 -24.31 -8.39
C ILE A 120 27.74 -24.07 -9.20
N ALA A 121 28.87 -23.97 -8.51
CA ALA A 121 30.18 -23.90 -9.14
C ALA A 121 30.29 -25.11 -10.06
N ARG A 122 30.23 -24.89 -11.38
CA ARG A 122 30.61 -25.92 -12.33
C ARG A 122 32.08 -26.22 -12.05
N ARG A 123 32.35 -27.41 -11.50
CA ARG A 123 33.70 -27.97 -11.50
C ARG A 123 34.17 -27.94 -12.95
N SER A 124 35.20 -27.14 -13.21
CA SER A 124 36.04 -27.29 -14.39
C SER A 124 36.75 -28.64 -14.26
N GLU A 125 36.46 -29.54 -15.17
CA GLU A 125 37.25 -30.74 -15.45
C GLU A 125 38.62 -30.35 -16.03
#